data_AF-A0A1I9GBN5-F1
#
_entry.id   AF-A0A1I9GBN5-F1
#
_cell.length_a   1.000
_cell.length_b   1.000
_cell.length_c   1.000
_cell.angle_alpha   90.00
_cell.angle_beta   90.00
_cell.angle_gamma   90.00
#
_symmetry.space_group_name_H-M   'P 1'
#
loop_
_entity.id
_entity.type
_entity.pdbx_description
1 polymer ?
#
loop_
_entity_poly.entity_id
_entity_poly.type
_entity_poly.pdbx_seq_one_letter_code
_entity_poly.pdbx_strand_id
1 'polypeptide(L)'
;MSERKTFQSNIAFLTERAKKAEVSLLEHKLETGVAVLERAHKDAGQRVKDLEAEMKKARNPVAVEELKGAAAEWRAKREEVASLIATAKGEFAVQIEQIKAGKTIAQLPKISVPKPPPAPKFKGQFVPQISPAGAEKAVTPVIPAVGVIGNRTPAAGLVI
;
A
#
# COMPACT_ATOMS: atom_id res chain seq x y z
N MET A 1 -33.45 -2.91 -40.68
CA MET A 1 -33.12 -1.64 -39.98
C MET A 1 -33.10 -1.78 -38.45
N SER A 2 -33.85 -2.73 -37.85
CA SER A 2 -33.92 -2.95 -36.40
C SER A 2 -32.62 -3.48 -35.76
N GLU A 3 -31.91 -4.39 -36.41
CA GLU A 3 -30.68 -4.99 -35.86
C GLU A 3 -29.56 -3.97 -35.63
N ARG A 4 -29.41 -3.00 -36.54
CA ARG A 4 -28.44 -1.90 -36.39
C ARG A 4 -28.75 -1.02 -35.17
N LYS A 5 -30.04 -0.76 -34.89
CA LYS A 5 -30.47 0.00 -33.70
C LYS A 5 -30.22 -0.79 -32.42
N THR A 6 -30.53 -2.09 -32.41
CA THR A 6 -30.23 -2.99 -31.28
C THR A 6 -28.74 -3.06 -31.00
N PHE A 7 -27.91 -3.19 -32.04
CA PHE A 7 -26.46 -3.22 -31.90
C PHE A 7 -25.90 -1.92 -31.30
N GLN A 8 -26.36 -0.76 -31.78
CA GLN A 8 -25.96 0.54 -31.22
C GLN A 8 -26.37 0.69 -29.75
N SER A 9 -27.58 0.28 -29.40
CA SER A 9 -28.06 0.28 -28.01
C SER A 9 -27.18 -0.60 -27.12
N ASN A 10 -26.84 -1.81 -27.59
CA ASN A 10 -25.98 -2.74 -26.86
C ASN A 10 -24.56 -2.17 -26.67
N ILE A 11 -24.00 -1.54 -27.70
CA ILE A 11 -22.69 -0.87 -27.58
C ILE A 11 -22.75 0.24 -26.54
N ALA A 12 -23.77 1.10 -26.58
CA ALA A 12 -23.91 2.19 -25.62
C ALA A 12 -24.02 1.67 -24.18
N PHE A 13 -24.81 0.63 -23.96
CA PHE A 13 -24.95 -0.02 -22.66
C PHE A 13 -23.62 -0.60 -22.15
N LEU A 14 -22.90 -1.35 -23.00
CA LEU A 14 -21.62 -1.94 -22.63
C LEU A 14 -20.55 -0.88 -22.36
N THR A 15 -20.55 0.21 -23.14
CA THR A 15 -19.63 1.35 -22.96
C THR A 15 -19.87 2.04 -21.62
N GLU A 16 -21.13 2.31 -21.27
CA GLU A 16 -21.48 2.92 -19.99
C GLU A 16 -21.12 2.00 -18.81
N ARG A 17 -21.35 0.69 -18.94
CA ARG A 17 -20.95 -0.29 -17.94
C ARG A 17 -19.43 -0.34 -17.76
N ALA A 18 -18.66 -0.30 -18.85
CA ALA A 18 -17.20 -0.27 -18.80
C ALA A 18 -16.71 0.99 -18.08
N LYS A 19 -17.24 2.16 -18.43
CA LYS A 19 -16.91 3.44 -17.77
C LYS A 19 -17.12 3.39 -16.26
N LYS A 20 -18.26 2.84 -15.81
CA LYS A 20 -18.54 2.67 -14.37
C LYS A 20 -17.53 1.75 -13.69
N ALA A 21 -17.20 0.63 -14.32
CA ALA A 21 -16.21 -0.31 -13.78
C ALA A 21 -14.82 0.32 -13.66
N GLU A 22 -14.41 1.13 -14.65
CA GLU A 22 -13.14 1.85 -14.61
C GLU A 22 -13.10 2.91 -13.49
N VAL A 23 -14.17 3.68 -13.30
CA VAL A 23 -14.28 4.60 -12.16
C VAL A 23 -14.16 3.86 -10.84
N SER A 24 -14.94 2.79 -10.64
CA SER A 24 -14.89 2.00 -9.40
C SER A 24 -13.52 1.37 -9.15
N LEU A 25 -12.80 0.97 -10.21
CA LEU A 25 -11.43 0.49 -10.09
C LEU A 25 -10.48 1.56 -9.54
N LEU A 26 -10.57 2.80 -10.04
CA LEU A 26 -9.74 3.90 -9.54
C LEU A 26 -10.10 4.28 -8.12
N GLU A 27 -11.39 4.34 -7.78
CA GLU A 27 -11.87 4.61 -6.42
C GLU A 27 -11.34 3.57 -5.43
N HIS A 28 -11.44 2.28 -5.77
CA HIS A 28 -10.95 1.21 -4.91
C HIS A 28 -9.42 1.24 -4.74
N LYS A 29 -8.68 1.53 -5.81
CA LYS A 29 -7.21 1.71 -5.74
C LYS A 29 -6.83 2.89 -4.84
N LEU A 30 -7.56 4.00 -4.94
CA LEU A 30 -7.33 5.16 -4.10
C LEU A 30 -7.62 4.83 -2.64
N GLU A 31 -8.79 4.26 -2.36
CA GLU A 31 -9.23 3.89 -1.01
C GLU A 31 -8.21 2.99 -0.32
N THR A 32 -7.83 1.89 -0.96
CA THR A 32 -6.88 0.91 -0.40
C THR A 32 -5.50 1.53 -0.15
N GLY A 33 -4.99 2.34 -1.09
CA GLY A 33 -3.70 3.01 -0.91
C GLY A 33 -3.74 4.10 0.17
N VAL A 34 -4.80 4.91 0.21
CA VAL A 34 -4.97 5.96 1.21
C VAL A 34 -5.10 5.37 2.61
N ALA A 35 -5.78 4.24 2.78
CA ALA A 35 -5.87 3.56 4.08
C ALA A 35 -4.49 3.22 4.67
N VAL A 36 -3.52 2.84 3.83
CA VAL A 36 -2.14 2.56 4.26
C VAL A 36 -1.43 3.85 4.69
N LEU A 37 -1.59 4.94 3.92
CA LEU A 37 -1.03 6.24 4.27
C LEU A 37 -1.67 6.81 5.54
N GLU A 38 -2.98 6.69 5.72
CA GLU A 38 -3.69 7.14 6.92
C GLU A 38 -3.21 6.42 8.18
N ARG A 39 -2.97 5.11 8.09
CA ARG A 39 -2.33 4.35 9.17
C ARG A 39 -0.94 4.92 9.48
N ALA A 40 -0.11 5.13 8.47
CA ALA A 40 1.24 5.70 8.67
C ALA A 40 1.20 7.12 9.27
N HIS A 41 0.24 7.95 8.88
CA HIS A 41 0.03 9.28 9.43
C HIS A 41 -0.37 9.23 10.91
N LYS A 42 -1.26 8.30 11.28
CA LYS A 42 -1.65 8.06 12.67
C LYS A 42 -0.49 7.54 13.51
N ASP A 43 0.28 6.58 12.99
CA ASP A 43 1.43 6.00 13.68
C ASP A 43 2.52 7.05 13.91
N ALA A 44 2.82 7.89 12.92
CA ALA A 44 3.74 9.01 13.07
C ALA A 44 3.24 10.01 14.13
N GLY A 45 1.94 10.32 14.14
CA GLY A 45 1.32 11.16 15.17
C GLY A 45 1.44 10.57 16.57
N GLN A 46 1.31 9.25 16.72
CA GLN A 46 1.53 8.58 18.00
C GLN A 46 3.00 8.69 18.43
N ARG A 47 3.95 8.49 17.51
CA ARG A 47 5.39 8.62 17.83
C ARG A 47 5.77 10.01 18.31
N VAL A 48 5.21 11.06 17.71
CA VAL A 48 5.41 12.44 18.19
C VAL A 48 4.95 12.58 19.64
N LYS A 49 3.76 12.06 19.98
CA LYS A 49 3.22 12.12 21.35
C LYS A 49 4.08 11.33 22.34
N ASP A 50 4.54 10.15 21.96
CA ASP A 50 5.39 9.30 22.80
C ASP A 50 6.72 10.01 23.11
N LEU A 51 7.35 10.62 22.09
CA LEU A 51 8.59 11.38 22.24
C LEU A 51 8.41 12.64 23.09
N GLU A 52 7.31 13.37 22.92
CA GLU A 52 6.96 14.51 23.77
C GLU A 52 6.74 14.11 25.23
N ALA A 53 6.14 12.94 25.47
CA ALA A 53 5.95 12.41 26.82
C ALA A 53 7.30 12.05 27.47
N GLU A 54 8.23 11.46 26.73
CA GLU A 54 9.57 11.18 27.26
C GLU A 54 10.42 12.43 27.46
N MET A 55 10.26 13.44 26.60
CA MET A 55 10.92 14.73 26.77
C MET A 55 10.54 15.39 28.10
N LYS A 56 9.29 15.24 28.56
CA LYS A 56 8.83 15.75 29.88
C LYS A 56 9.44 15.01 31.07
N LYS A 57 9.86 13.75 30.89
CA LYS A 57 10.50 12.94 31.95
C LYS A 57 12.02 13.10 31.95
N ALA A 58 12.60 13.50 30.83
CA ALA A 58 14.03 13.67 30.66
C ALA A 58 14.55 14.81 31.55
N ARG A 59 15.58 14.50 32.34
CA ARG A 59 16.32 15.47 33.17
C ARG A 59 17.65 15.91 32.55
N ASN A 60 18.14 15.15 31.57
CA ASN A 60 19.37 15.44 30.85
C ASN A 60 19.09 16.38 29.66
N PRO A 61 19.68 17.59 29.61
CA PRO A 61 19.45 18.54 28.53
C PRO A 61 19.87 18.00 27.15
N VAL A 62 20.89 17.14 27.08
CA VAL A 62 21.30 16.50 25.82
C VAL A 62 20.20 15.57 25.30
N ALA A 63 19.65 14.73 26.18
CA ALA A 63 18.56 13.83 25.82
C ALA A 63 17.28 14.59 25.42
N VAL A 64 17.00 15.74 26.05
CA VAL A 64 15.88 16.61 25.69
C VAL A 64 16.03 17.12 24.25
N GLU A 65 17.22 17.58 23.86
CA GLU A 65 17.47 18.06 22.49
C GLU A 65 17.42 16.92 21.46
N GLU A 66 17.93 15.73 21.78
CA GLU A 66 17.82 14.54 20.92
C GLU A 66 16.34 14.15 20.69
N LEU A 67 15.54 14.11 21.76
CA LEU A 67 14.10 13.80 21.68
C LEU A 67 13.33 14.87 20.91
N LYS A 68 13.71 16.14 21.03
CA LYS A 68 13.13 17.25 20.27
C LYS A 68 13.42 17.13 18.78
N GLY A 69 14.67 16.83 18.41
CA GLY A 69 15.04 16.52 17.02
C GLY A 69 14.25 15.33 16.49
N ALA A 70 14.12 14.27 17.29
CA ALA A 70 13.35 13.10 16.94
C ALA A 70 11.87 13.39 16.70
N ALA A 71 11.26 14.16 17.58
CA ALA A 71 9.87 14.57 17.41
C ALA A 71 9.71 15.43 16.16
N ALA A 72 10.68 16.30 15.83
CA ALA A 72 10.65 17.09 14.60
C ALA A 72 10.72 16.21 13.33
N GLU A 73 11.58 15.20 13.30
CA GLU A 73 11.65 14.25 12.16
C GLU A 73 10.34 13.47 11.97
N TRP A 74 9.72 13.00 13.07
CA TRP A 74 8.42 12.33 12.99
C TRP A 74 7.28 13.28 12.56
N ARG A 75 7.32 14.56 12.98
CA ARG A 75 6.38 15.57 12.48
C ARG A 75 6.57 15.81 10.99
N ALA A 76 7.81 15.98 10.51
CA ALA A 76 8.09 16.15 9.10
C ALA A 76 7.57 14.97 8.27
N LYS A 77 7.83 13.74 8.73
CA LYS A 77 7.27 12.53 8.11
C LYS A 77 5.74 12.55 8.06
N ARG A 78 5.09 12.95 9.16
CA ARG A 78 3.62 13.02 9.22
C ARG A 78 3.07 14.01 8.19
N GLU A 79 3.67 15.18 8.08
CA GLU A 79 3.28 16.19 7.08
C GLU A 79 3.51 15.68 5.65
N GLU A 80 4.63 14.99 5.40
CA GLU A 80 4.90 14.36 4.10
C GLU A 80 3.79 13.33 3.76
N VAL A 81 3.41 12.46 4.69
CA VAL A 81 2.31 11.50 4.49
C VAL A 81 1.00 12.24 4.18
N ALA A 82 0.69 13.33 4.88
CA ALA A 82 -0.51 14.12 4.62
C ALA A 82 -0.50 14.73 3.20
N SER A 83 0.65 15.22 2.76
CA SER A 83 0.84 15.72 1.38
C SER A 83 0.67 14.62 0.34
N LEU A 84 1.19 13.42 0.59
CA LEU A 84 1.01 12.26 -0.30
C LEU A 84 -0.47 11.87 -0.43
N ILE A 85 -1.22 11.88 0.67
CA ILE A 85 -2.68 11.62 0.65
C ILE A 85 -3.39 12.68 -0.20
N ALA A 86 -3.11 13.96 0.01
CA ALA A 86 -3.74 15.05 -0.72
C ALA A 86 -3.45 14.97 -2.22
N THR A 87 -2.19 14.72 -2.57
CA THR A 87 -1.73 14.57 -3.97
C THR A 87 -2.42 13.39 -4.65
N ALA A 88 -2.41 12.21 -4.00
CA ALA A 88 -3.06 11.02 -4.55
C ALA A 88 -4.57 11.24 -4.77
N LYS A 89 -5.27 11.87 -3.81
CA LYS A 89 -6.69 12.20 -3.98
C LYS A 89 -6.93 13.12 -5.18
N GLY A 90 -6.07 14.13 -5.38
CA GLY A 90 -6.14 15.03 -6.53
C GLY A 90 -5.92 14.32 -7.86
N GLU A 91 -4.85 13.53 -7.98
CA GLU A 91 -4.50 12.81 -9.21
C GLU A 91 -5.58 11.80 -9.63
N PHE A 92 -6.09 11.03 -8.67
CA PHE A 92 -7.17 10.07 -8.93
C PHE A 92 -8.48 10.78 -9.30
N ALA A 93 -8.82 11.89 -8.66
CA ALA A 93 -10.00 12.67 -9.02
C ALA A 93 -9.93 13.17 -10.46
N VAL A 94 -8.78 13.69 -10.89
CA VAL A 94 -8.57 14.13 -12.29
C VAL A 94 -8.77 12.98 -13.27
N GLN A 95 -8.25 11.78 -12.99
CA GLN A 95 -8.45 10.64 -13.88
C GLN A 95 -9.90 10.13 -13.90
N ILE A 96 -10.56 10.11 -12.75
CA ILE A 96 -11.98 9.75 -12.67
C ILE A 96 -12.83 10.69 -13.53
N GLU A 97 -12.58 12.00 -13.49
CA GLU A 97 -13.29 12.96 -14.34
C GLU A 97 -12.99 12.76 -15.83
N GLN A 98 -11.76 12.41 -16.20
CA GLN A 98 -11.43 12.06 -17.58
C GLN A 98 -12.14 10.81 -18.08
N ILE A 99 -12.33 9.81 -17.22
CA ILE A 99 -13.12 8.60 -17.54
C ILE A 99 -14.60 8.95 -17.70
N LYS A 100 -15.16 9.77 -16.79
CA LYS A 100 -16.53 10.26 -16.90
C LYS A 100 -16.76 11.04 -18.20
N ALA A 101 -15.74 11.77 -18.67
CA ALA A 101 -15.73 12.48 -19.96
C ALA A 101 -15.54 11.58 -21.19
N GLY A 102 -15.37 10.27 -21.02
CA GLY A 102 -15.37 9.28 -22.10
C GLY A 102 -13.99 8.74 -22.50
N LYS A 103 -12.92 9.11 -21.80
CA LYS A 103 -11.63 8.41 -21.96
C LYS A 103 -11.67 7.05 -21.27
N THR A 104 -10.82 6.13 -21.70
CA THR A 104 -10.61 4.85 -20.99
C THR A 104 -9.32 4.90 -20.17
N ILE A 105 -9.24 4.10 -19.11
CA ILE A 105 -8.01 3.96 -18.29
C ILE A 105 -6.78 3.66 -19.13
N ALA A 106 -6.92 2.89 -20.21
CA ALA A 106 -5.80 2.54 -21.09
C ALA A 106 -5.19 3.75 -21.82
N GLN A 107 -5.95 4.83 -21.97
CA GLN A 107 -5.52 6.08 -22.59
C GLN A 107 -4.93 7.06 -21.58
N LEU A 108 -5.06 6.79 -20.28
CA LEU A 108 -4.60 7.67 -19.22
C LEU A 108 -3.20 7.27 -18.73
N PRO A 109 -2.42 8.22 -18.18
CA PRO A 109 -1.17 7.90 -17.50
C PRO A 109 -1.40 6.90 -16.38
N LYS A 110 -0.46 5.97 -16.17
CA LYS A 110 -0.55 5.06 -15.03
C LYS A 110 -0.30 5.83 -13.73
N ILE A 111 -1.25 5.75 -12.80
CA ILE A 111 -1.12 6.31 -11.46
C ILE A 111 -1.26 5.21 -10.40
N SER A 112 -0.65 5.46 -9.25
CA SER A 112 -0.73 4.60 -8.07
C SER A 112 -0.58 5.46 -6.83
N VAL A 113 -1.23 5.08 -5.73
CA VAL A 113 -0.98 5.73 -4.45
C VAL A 113 0.45 5.43 -4.00
N PRO A 114 1.25 6.45 -3.64
CA PRO A 114 2.61 6.26 -3.17
C PRO A 114 2.64 5.48 -1.86
N LYS A 115 3.74 4.75 -1.63
CA LYS A 115 3.97 4.07 -0.35
C LYS A 115 4.33 5.09 0.73
N PRO A 116 4.05 4.79 2.01
CA PRO A 116 4.49 5.66 3.10
C PRO A 116 6.01 5.85 3.10
N PRO A 117 6.52 7.04 3.45
CA PRO A 117 7.94 7.27 3.66
C PRO A 117 8.49 6.36 4.78
N PRO A 118 9.78 5.99 4.69
CA PRO A 118 10.42 5.13 5.69
C PRO A 118 10.38 5.75 7.09
N ALA A 119 10.50 4.93 8.13
CA ALA A 119 10.62 5.45 9.49
C ALA A 119 11.94 6.24 9.65
N PRO A 120 11.95 7.40 10.35
CA PRO A 120 13.18 8.08 10.69
C PRO A 120 14.07 7.15 11.51
N LYS A 121 15.38 7.15 11.20
CA LYS A 121 16.36 6.30 11.88
C LYS A 121 17.04 7.09 12.99
N PHE A 122 16.73 6.74 14.25
CA PHE A 122 17.40 7.35 15.40
C PHE A 122 18.75 6.70 15.64
N LYS A 123 19.78 7.53 15.84
CA LYS A 123 21.12 7.11 16.29
C LYS A 123 21.26 7.09 17.82
N GLY A 124 20.22 7.51 18.55
CA GLY A 124 20.19 7.50 20.01
C GLY A 124 19.60 6.20 20.57
N GLN A 125 20.10 5.76 21.72
CA GLN A 125 19.76 4.54 22.48
C GLN A 125 18.31 4.48 23.02
N PHE A 126 17.40 5.30 22.50
CA PHE A 126 15.99 5.19 22.84
C PHE A 126 15.36 4.12 21.95
N VAL A 127 15.40 2.88 22.43
CA VAL A 127 14.44 1.84 22.04
C VAL A 127 13.09 2.23 22.64
N PRO A 128 12.11 2.71 21.86
CA PRO A 128 10.74 2.71 22.33
C PRO A 128 10.35 1.24 22.38
N GLN A 129 10.06 0.72 23.57
CA GLN A 129 9.48 -0.62 23.73
C GLN A 129 8.06 -0.60 23.16
N ILE A 130 7.95 -0.60 21.85
CA ILE A 130 6.75 -1.09 21.18
C ILE A 130 6.80 -2.60 21.27
N SER A 131 5.95 -3.15 22.14
CA SER A 131 5.56 -4.55 22.07
C SER A 131 5.23 -4.91 20.61
N PRO A 132 5.88 -5.91 20.01
CA PRO A 132 5.45 -6.42 18.72
C PRO A 132 4.23 -7.32 18.96
N ALA A 133 3.04 -6.74 18.99
CA ALA A 133 1.84 -7.52 18.68
C ALA A 133 1.84 -7.76 17.17
N GLY A 134 2.56 -8.80 16.75
CA GLY A 134 2.67 -9.22 15.36
C GLY A 134 4.10 -9.43 14.89
N ALA A 135 4.88 -10.26 15.59
CA ALA A 135 5.97 -10.95 14.92
C ALA A 135 5.35 -11.96 13.95
N GLU A 136 5.06 -11.52 12.73
CA GLU A 136 4.92 -12.43 11.61
C GLU A 136 6.29 -13.12 11.47
N LYS A 137 6.37 -14.34 12.01
CA LYS A 137 7.48 -15.24 11.70
C LYS A 137 7.52 -15.34 10.17
N ALA A 138 8.55 -14.75 9.60
CA ALA A 138 8.99 -15.10 8.26
C ALA A 138 9.25 -16.61 8.25
N VAL A 139 8.27 -17.38 7.76
CA VAL A 139 8.49 -18.76 7.37
C VAL A 139 9.25 -18.68 6.07
N THR A 140 10.58 -18.76 6.17
CA THR A 140 11.43 -19.17 5.06
C THR A 140 10.86 -20.47 4.47
N PRO A 141 10.56 -20.56 3.16
CA PRO A 141 10.27 -21.86 2.57
C PRO A 141 11.58 -22.66 2.56
N VAL A 142 11.68 -23.65 3.45
CA VAL A 142 12.68 -24.72 3.34
C VAL A 142 12.28 -25.53 2.11
N ILE A 143 13.10 -25.44 1.05
CA ILE A 143 13.04 -26.37 -0.08
C ILE A 143 14.13 -27.43 0.16
N PRO A 144 13.80 -28.69 0.46
CA PRO A 144 14.73 -29.78 0.31
C PRO A 144 14.70 -30.31 -1.13
N ALA A 145 15.87 -30.22 -1.76
CA ALA A 145 16.42 -30.92 -2.93
C ALA A 145 15.51 -31.75 -3.85
N VAL A 146 15.56 -31.39 -5.14
CA VAL A 146 15.07 -32.15 -6.29
C VAL A 146 15.73 -33.54 -6.32
N GLY A 147 14.92 -34.59 -6.22
CA GLY A 147 15.37 -35.96 -6.46
C GLY A 147 15.64 -36.17 -7.95
N VAL A 148 16.85 -36.62 -8.27
CA VAL A 148 17.30 -36.86 -9.65
C VAL A 148 16.57 -38.08 -10.22
N ILE A 149 16.03 -37.90 -11.41
CA ILE A 149 15.33 -38.88 -12.25
C ILE A 149 16.23 -40.10 -12.52
N GLY A 150 15.76 -41.29 -12.12
CA GLY A 150 16.31 -42.59 -12.52
C GLY A 150 15.22 -43.45 -13.13
N ASN A 151 15.06 -43.37 -14.45
CA ASN A 151 14.13 -44.17 -15.25
C ASN A 151 14.71 -45.59 -15.45
N ARG A 152 13.92 -46.65 -15.20
CA ARG A 152 14.01 -47.99 -15.86
C ARG A 152 12.80 -48.90 -15.51
N THR A 153 11.80 -48.83 -16.38
CA THR A 153 11.05 -49.92 -17.08
C THR A 153 10.20 -50.96 -16.30
N PRO A 154 8.98 -51.32 -16.79
CA PRO A 154 8.03 -52.24 -16.12
C PRO A 154 8.01 -53.68 -16.68
N ALA A 155 7.55 -54.66 -15.89
CA ALA A 155 6.99 -55.98 -16.28
C ALA A 155 6.70 -56.80 -14.98
N ALA A 156 5.47 -57.22 -14.66
CA ALA A 156 4.68 -58.37 -15.16
C ALA A 156 4.84 -59.65 -14.30
N GLY A 157 3.71 -60.15 -13.74
CA GLY A 157 3.45 -61.53 -13.25
C GLY A 157 4.30 -62.02 -12.06
N LEU A 158 4.04 -63.14 -11.36
CA LEU A 158 2.99 -64.17 -11.31
C LEU A 158 3.55 -65.24 -10.33
N VAL A 159 2.76 -65.72 -9.33
CA VAL A 159 2.93 -66.88 -8.39
C VAL A 159 4.32 -67.15 -7.76
N ILE A 160 4.43 -67.67 -6.53
CA ILE A 160 3.98 -68.99 -6.00
C ILE A 160 3.53 -68.82 -4.55
#